data_AF-A0A4D8QWW3-F1
#
_entry.id   AF-A0A4D8QWW3-F1
#
_cell.length_a   1.000
_cell.length_b   1.000
_cell.length_c   1.000
_cell.angle_alpha   90.00
_cell.angle_beta   90.00
_cell.angle_gamma   90.00
#
_symmetry.space_group_name_H-M   'P 1'
#
loop_
_entity.id
_entity.type
_entity.pdbx_description
1 polymer ?
#
loop_
_entity_poly.entity_id
_entity_poly.type
_entity_poly.pdbx_seq_one_letter_code
_entity_poly.pdbx_strand_id
1 'polypeptide(L)'
;MTRPTAALLALAVALPLLGACQTAPDGAEPQALLPTDADPGTYWQGDRSQAYERAYVVARNPQEWNDLWARVGEAAPGPLPGDRMAAAVFLGPRDTGGYGVSIVSARAVGGDVVVGYRERVPGPAQAVAQMQTSPYAVRLIPMAAGAAKFQREK
;
A
#
# COMPACT_ATOMS: atom_id res chain seq x y z
N MET A 1 53.05 -76.58 -0.59
CA MET A 1 52.99 -76.76 0.88
C MET A 1 51.89 -75.86 1.44
N THR A 2 50.89 -76.48 2.07
CA THR A 2 50.08 -76.02 3.23
C THR A 2 49.50 -74.57 3.32
N ARG A 3 48.16 -74.54 3.40
CA ARG A 3 47.17 -73.53 3.86
C ARG A 3 47.56 -72.70 5.12
N PRO A 4 46.66 -71.88 5.74
CA PRO A 4 45.79 -70.76 5.32
C PRO A 4 46.11 -69.49 6.20
N THR A 5 45.40 -68.36 6.27
CA THR A 5 44.20 -68.09 7.11
C THR A 5 43.98 -66.56 7.16
N ALA A 6 42.71 -66.15 7.01
CA ALA A 6 41.93 -65.07 7.66
C ALA A 6 42.67 -63.89 8.39
N ALA A 7 42.17 -62.66 8.53
CA ALA A 7 40.81 -62.15 8.44
C ALA A 7 40.80 -60.60 8.62
N LEU A 8 39.71 -59.97 8.18
CA LEU A 8 38.98 -58.85 8.83
C LEU A 8 39.68 -57.49 8.97
N LEU A 9 39.37 -56.52 8.10
CA LEU A 9 38.26 -55.54 8.18
C LEU A 9 38.41 -54.46 9.28
N ALA A 10 38.60 -53.21 8.85
CA ALA A 10 37.77 -52.06 9.24
C ALA A 10 38.21 -50.82 8.43
N LEU A 11 37.65 -50.64 7.23
CA LEU A 11 37.78 -49.38 6.48
C LEU A 11 36.52 -48.56 6.74
N ALA A 12 36.64 -47.52 7.56
CA ALA A 12 35.58 -46.58 7.86
C ALA A 12 35.23 -45.76 6.61
N VAL A 13 34.13 -46.12 5.95
CA VAL A 13 33.55 -45.32 4.86
C VAL A 13 32.64 -44.28 5.50
N ALA A 14 33.13 -43.04 5.62
CA ALA A 14 32.32 -41.90 5.99
C ALA A 14 31.45 -41.49 4.80
N LEU A 15 30.15 -41.78 4.88
CA LEU A 15 29.12 -41.23 3.99
C LEU A 15 28.96 -39.72 4.27
N PRO A 16 29.15 -38.81 3.31
CA PRO A 16 28.67 -37.46 3.47
C PRO A 16 27.16 -37.46 3.23
N LEU A 17 26.39 -37.30 4.31
CA LEU A 17 24.99 -36.88 4.26
C LEU A 17 24.95 -35.48 3.64
N LEU A 18 24.71 -35.40 2.33
CA LEU A 18 24.32 -34.17 1.66
C LEU A 18 22.93 -33.78 2.19
N GLY A 19 22.93 -33.03 3.30
CA GLY A 19 21.76 -32.29 3.74
C GLY A 19 21.42 -31.25 2.69
N ALA A 20 20.40 -31.55 1.89
CA ALA A 20 19.73 -30.55 1.07
C ALA A 20 19.12 -29.50 2.02
N CYS A 21 19.79 -28.36 2.16
CA CYS A 21 19.16 -27.15 2.68
C CYS A 21 18.06 -26.76 1.68
N GLN A 22 16.86 -27.26 1.90
CA GLN A 22 15.66 -26.79 1.24
C GLN A 22 15.36 -25.40 1.82
N THR A 23 15.91 -24.36 1.21
CA THR A 23 15.43 -22.99 1.42
C THR A 23 14.02 -22.89 0.84
N ALA A 24 13.03 -23.06 1.71
CA ALA A 24 11.67 -22.63 1.43
C ALA A 24 11.69 -21.13 1.12
N PRO A 25 10.96 -20.63 0.11
CA PRO A 25 10.78 -19.19 -0.08
C PRO A 25 9.75 -18.70 0.95
N ASP A 26 10.17 -18.61 2.21
CA ASP A 26 9.42 -17.92 3.25
C ASP A 26 9.60 -16.42 3.07
N GLY A 27 8.50 -15.71 2.80
CA GLY A 27 8.45 -14.25 2.83
C GLY A 27 8.49 -13.61 1.45
N ALA A 28 7.35 -13.62 0.75
CA ALA A 28 7.09 -12.55 -0.22
C ALA A 28 7.00 -11.23 0.56
N GLU A 29 8.11 -10.50 0.63
CA GLU A 29 8.12 -9.15 1.19
C GLU A 29 7.07 -8.30 0.46
N PRO A 30 6.22 -7.55 1.18
CA PRO A 30 5.22 -6.68 0.56
C PRO A 30 5.89 -5.75 -0.46
N GLN A 31 5.50 -5.87 -1.72
CA GLN A 31 6.07 -5.09 -2.81
C GLN A 31 5.52 -3.67 -2.73
N ALA A 32 6.39 -2.67 -2.55
CA ALA A 32 6.00 -1.27 -2.57
C ALA A 32 5.50 -0.88 -3.97
N LEU A 33 4.31 -0.27 -4.03
CA LEU A 33 3.65 0.15 -5.27
C LEU A 33 3.77 1.65 -5.52
N LEU A 34 4.02 2.43 -4.48
CA LEU A 34 4.27 3.87 -4.61
C LEU A 34 5.76 4.15 -4.75
N PRO A 35 6.17 5.02 -5.68
CA PRO A 35 7.53 5.55 -5.68
C PRO A 35 7.76 6.40 -4.42
N THR A 36 9.00 6.43 -3.95
CA THR A 36 9.44 7.22 -2.77
C THR A 36 9.12 8.70 -2.95
N ASP A 37 9.23 9.19 -4.19
CA ASP A 37 8.83 10.53 -4.59
C ASP A 37 7.62 10.42 -5.53
N ALA A 38 6.49 11.04 -5.17
CA ALA A 38 5.30 11.05 -6.02
C ALA A 38 5.51 12.04 -7.17
N ASP A 39 5.43 11.57 -8.42
CA ASP A 39 5.50 12.46 -9.58
C ASP A 39 4.35 13.49 -9.53
N PRO A 40 4.61 14.75 -9.90
CA PRO A 40 3.54 15.75 -10.07
C PRO A 40 2.44 15.21 -11.01
N GLY A 41 1.18 15.47 -10.67
CA GLY A 41 0.04 14.98 -11.46
C GLY A 41 -0.33 13.52 -11.20
N THR A 42 0.25 12.87 -10.18
CA THR A 42 -0.16 11.53 -9.72
C THR A 42 -0.76 11.54 -8.31
N TYR A 43 -0.75 12.69 -7.63
CA TYR A 43 -1.33 12.86 -6.31
C TYR A 43 -2.01 14.23 -6.19
N TRP A 44 -3.08 14.27 -5.39
CA TRP A 44 -3.86 15.47 -5.08
C TRP A 44 -4.30 15.41 -3.63
N GLN A 45 -4.34 16.55 -2.97
CA GLN A 45 -4.85 16.67 -1.61
C GLN A 45 -5.40 18.07 -1.38
N GLY A 46 -6.42 18.17 -0.55
CA GLY A 46 -7.07 19.43 -0.22
C GLY A 46 -7.72 19.40 1.14
N ASP A 47 -8.03 20.57 1.67
CA ASP A 47 -8.75 20.75 2.93
C ASP A 47 -10.27 20.79 2.73
N ARG A 48 -10.77 20.89 1.50
CA ARG A 48 -12.20 20.90 1.19
C ARG A 48 -12.56 19.90 0.10
N SER A 49 -13.65 19.19 0.34
CA SER A 49 -14.34 18.31 -0.60
C SER A 49 -15.86 18.37 -0.38
N GLN A 50 -16.64 17.75 -1.26
CA GLN A 50 -18.09 17.58 -1.10
C GLN A 50 -18.45 16.31 -0.29
N ALA A 51 -17.48 15.65 0.32
CA ALA A 51 -17.72 14.46 1.13
C ALA A 51 -18.33 14.83 2.50
N TYR A 52 -19.53 14.33 2.75
CA TYR A 52 -20.28 14.54 4.01
C TYR A 52 -19.90 13.56 5.13
N GLU A 53 -19.13 12.53 4.81
CA GLU A 53 -18.67 11.53 5.77
C GLU A 53 -17.28 11.02 5.41
N ARG A 54 -16.67 10.26 6.32
CA ARG A 54 -15.42 9.57 6.03
C ARG A 54 -15.68 8.48 4.99
N ALA A 55 -14.87 8.46 3.93
CA ALA A 55 -14.96 7.45 2.88
C ALA A 55 -13.60 7.06 2.34
N TYR A 56 -13.48 5.80 1.93
CA TYR A 56 -12.35 5.28 1.16
C TYR A 56 -12.86 4.85 -0.21
N VAL A 57 -12.27 5.37 -1.27
CA VAL A 57 -12.75 5.16 -2.63
C VAL A 57 -11.60 4.64 -3.49
N VAL A 58 -11.91 3.68 -4.36
CA VAL A 58 -11.01 3.23 -5.42
C VAL A 58 -11.69 3.47 -6.75
N ALA A 59 -10.96 4.04 -7.70
CA ALA A 59 -11.40 4.16 -9.08
C ALA A 59 -10.47 3.37 -10.00
N ARG A 60 -11.02 2.41 -10.72
CA ARG A 60 -10.31 1.52 -11.65
C ARG A 60 -10.68 1.75 -13.11
N ASN A 61 -11.70 2.57 -13.37
CA ASN A 61 -12.16 2.88 -14.72
C ASN A 61 -12.53 4.37 -14.82
N PRO A 62 -12.74 4.89 -16.05
CA PRO A 62 -13.05 6.30 -16.26
C PRO A 62 -14.31 6.80 -15.53
N GLN A 63 -15.35 5.96 -15.41
CA GLN A 63 -16.58 6.34 -14.72
C GLN A 63 -16.33 6.53 -13.22
N GLU A 64 -15.72 5.53 -12.57
CA GLU A 64 -15.38 5.61 -11.15
C GLU A 64 -14.43 6.78 -10.84
N TRP A 65 -13.55 7.12 -11.80
CA TRP A 65 -12.65 8.26 -11.65
C TRP A 65 -13.41 9.58 -11.63
N ASN A 66 -14.37 9.75 -12.54
CA ASN A 66 -15.24 10.92 -12.53
C ASN A 66 -16.10 10.99 -11.27
N ASP A 67 -16.65 9.85 -10.81
CA ASP A 67 -17.46 9.77 -9.59
C ASP A 67 -16.62 10.13 -8.35
N LEU A 68 -15.35 9.74 -8.31
CA LEU A 68 -14.40 10.12 -7.26
C LEU A 68 -14.18 11.63 -7.25
N TRP A 69 -13.95 12.26 -8.41
CA TRP A 69 -13.75 13.71 -8.49
C TRP A 69 -15.02 14.52 -8.23
N ALA A 70 -16.19 14.00 -8.57
CA ALA A 70 -17.46 14.59 -8.15
C ALA A 70 -17.57 14.69 -6.62
N ARG A 71 -17.02 13.72 -5.87
CA ARG A 71 -16.94 13.78 -4.40
C ARG A 71 -15.92 14.80 -3.90
N VAL A 72 -14.84 15.04 -4.66
CA VAL A 72 -13.94 16.17 -4.41
C VAL A 72 -14.69 17.49 -4.65
N GLY A 73 -15.58 17.53 -5.63
CA GLY A 73 -16.27 18.76 -6.04
C GLY A 73 -15.52 19.54 -7.11
N GLU A 74 -14.59 18.88 -7.81
CA GLU A 74 -13.79 19.42 -8.89
C GLU A 74 -13.90 18.52 -10.13
N ALA A 75 -13.50 19.04 -11.29
CA ALA A 75 -13.34 18.20 -12.47
C ALA A 75 -12.10 17.30 -12.32
N ALA A 76 -12.16 16.09 -12.87
CA ALA A 76 -10.98 15.24 -12.92
C ALA A 76 -9.84 15.95 -13.68
N PRO A 77 -8.59 15.91 -13.18
CA PRO A 77 -7.45 16.64 -13.74
C PRO A 77 -7.00 16.08 -15.11
N GLY A 78 -7.56 14.95 -15.53
CA GLY A 78 -7.29 14.27 -16.78
C GLY A 78 -7.93 12.87 -16.77
N PRO A 79 -7.82 12.11 -17.87
CA PRO A 79 -8.27 10.72 -17.90
C PRO A 79 -7.45 9.86 -16.93
N LEU A 80 -8.08 8.84 -16.35
CA LEU A 80 -7.37 7.82 -15.57
C LEU A 80 -6.44 7.02 -16.51
N PRO A 81 -5.12 6.95 -16.25
CA PRO A 81 -4.21 6.13 -17.06
C PRO A 81 -4.59 4.65 -16.98
N GLY A 82 -4.53 3.94 -18.12
CA GLY A 82 -5.04 2.56 -18.22
C GLY A 82 -4.27 1.51 -17.40
N ASP A 83 -3.03 1.80 -17.00
CA ASP A 83 -2.17 0.98 -16.14
C ASP A 83 -2.27 1.37 -14.66
N ARG A 84 -3.15 2.32 -14.32
CA ARG A 84 -3.31 2.86 -12.96
C ARG A 84 -4.75 2.72 -12.46
N MET A 85 -4.86 2.65 -11.16
CA MET A 85 -6.11 2.94 -10.44
C MET A 85 -5.86 4.11 -9.48
N ALA A 86 -6.91 4.77 -9.03
CA ALA A 86 -6.82 5.80 -8.00
C ALA A 86 -7.31 5.26 -6.67
N ALA A 87 -6.60 5.59 -5.59
CA ALA A 87 -7.09 5.45 -4.21
C ALA A 87 -7.35 6.84 -3.64
N ALA A 88 -8.46 7.00 -2.92
CA ALA A 88 -8.80 8.24 -2.26
C ALA A 88 -9.27 8.02 -0.82
N VAL A 89 -8.90 8.97 0.03
CA VAL A 89 -9.34 9.06 1.42
C VAL A 89 -10.04 10.40 1.61
N PHE A 90 -11.28 10.36 2.07
CA PHE A 90 -12.05 11.53 2.49
C PHE A 90 -12.25 11.45 4.00
N LEU A 91 -11.96 12.53 4.72
CA LEU A 91 -12.13 12.56 6.19
C LEU A 91 -13.55 12.93 6.64
N GLY A 92 -14.37 13.43 5.72
CA GLY A 92 -15.63 14.09 6.02
C GLY A 92 -15.43 15.42 6.77
N PRO A 93 -16.52 16.02 7.27
CA PRO A 93 -16.48 17.29 7.97
C PRO A 93 -15.54 17.31 9.18
N ARG A 94 -14.88 18.45 9.36
CA ARG A 94 -14.04 18.82 10.50
C ARG A 94 -14.37 20.23 10.91
N ASP A 95 -14.54 20.46 12.21
CA ASP A 95 -15.06 21.74 12.72
C ASP A 95 -14.08 22.91 12.60
N THR A 96 -12.79 22.62 12.37
CA THR A 96 -11.74 23.61 12.19
C THR A 96 -10.87 23.29 10.98
N GLY A 97 -10.05 24.26 10.57
CA GLY A 97 -8.89 24.00 9.73
C GLY A 97 -7.78 23.25 10.47
N GLY A 98 -6.66 23.01 9.77
CA GLY A 98 -5.48 22.34 10.32
C GLY A 98 -5.49 20.82 10.20
N TYR A 99 -6.67 20.23 9.98
CA TYR A 99 -6.78 18.82 9.60
C TYR A 99 -6.29 18.59 8.17
N GLY A 100 -5.78 17.39 7.92
CA GLY A 100 -5.36 16.98 6.58
C GLY A 100 -5.24 15.48 6.48
N VAL A 101 -5.12 14.98 5.26
CA VAL A 101 -4.84 13.58 4.98
C VAL A 101 -3.87 13.47 3.81
N SER A 102 -3.01 12.45 3.85
CA SER A 102 -2.10 12.11 2.76
C SER A 102 -2.03 10.59 2.61
N ILE A 103 -2.02 10.10 1.37
CA ILE A 103 -1.75 8.70 1.06
C ILE A 103 -0.22 8.53 0.93
N VAL A 104 0.36 7.80 1.89
CA VAL A 104 1.81 7.73 2.10
C VAL A 104 2.41 6.41 1.64
N SER A 105 1.60 5.33 1.55
CA SER A 105 2.06 4.04 1.06
C SER A 105 0.97 3.32 0.26
N ALA A 106 1.39 2.49 -0.68
CA ALA A 106 0.55 1.43 -1.24
C ALA A 106 1.45 0.21 -1.43
N ARG A 107 1.01 -0.96 -0.99
CA ARG A 107 1.80 -2.19 -1.03
C ARG A 107 0.94 -3.35 -1.53
N ALA A 108 1.46 -4.17 -2.44
CA ALA A 108 0.79 -5.40 -2.82
C ALA A 108 0.99 -6.47 -1.74
N VAL A 109 -0.10 -7.10 -1.30
CA VAL A 109 -0.09 -8.16 -0.29
C VAL A 109 -1.08 -9.24 -0.71
N GLY A 110 -0.57 -10.40 -1.14
CA GLY A 110 -1.43 -11.54 -1.51
C GLY A 110 -2.43 -11.26 -2.64
N GLY A 111 -2.08 -10.37 -3.59
CA GLY A 111 -2.95 -9.95 -4.69
C GLY A 111 -3.86 -8.76 -4.39
N ASP A 112 -4.06 -8.42 -3.10
CA ASP A 112 -4.69 -7.18 -2.65
C ASP A 112 -3.69 -6.02 -2.62
N VAL A 113 -4.20 -4.80 -2.46
CA VAL A 113 -3.39 -3.61 -2.19
C VAL A 113 -3.72 -3.03 -0.82
N VAL A 114 -2.70 -2.85 0.02
CA VAL A 114 -2.82 -2.10 1.28
C VAL A 114 -2.41 -0.66 1.02
N VAL A 115 -3.35 0.28 1.16
CA VAL A 115 -3.15 1.72 1.02
C VAL A 115 -2.96 2.33 2.41
N GLY A 116 -1.75 2.76 2.71
CA GLY A 116 -1.42 3.49 3.92
C GLY A 116 -1.68 4.98 3.79
N TYR A 117 -2.38 5.56 4.76
CA TYR A 117 -2.65 6.99 4.81
C TYR A 117 -2.34 7.57 6.19
N ARG A 118 -1.94 8.84 6.23
CA ARG A 118 -1.69 9.59 7.47
C ARG A 118 -2.68 10.73 7.58
N GLU A 119 -3.31 10.86 8.74
CA GLU A 119 -4.11 12.04 9.10
C GLU A 119 -3.23 13.04 9.85
N ARG A 120 -3.26 14.30 9.41
CA ARG A 120 -2.77 15.43 10.19
C ARG A 120 -3.91 15.89 11.09
N VAL A 121 -3.64 15.91 12.40
CA VAL A 121 -4.56 16.44 13.42
C VAL A 121 -3.87 17.65 14.05
N PRO A 122 -4.52 18.82 14.12
CA PRO A 122 -3.91 19.97 14.76
C PRO A 122 -3.71 19.72 16.26
N GLY A 123 -2.61 20.23 16.79
CA GLY A 123 -2.33 20.14 18.23
C GLY A 123 -3.29 21.01 19.06
N PRO A 124 -3.49 20.72 20.36
CA PRO A 124 -4.47 21.43 21.20
C PRO A 124 -4.16 22.93 21.38
N ALA A 125 -2.90 23.33 21.25
CA ALA A 125 -2.46 24.72 21.33
C ALA A 125 -2.15 25.34 19.96
N GLN A 126 -2.39 24.61 18.86
CA GLN A 126 -2.10 25.10 17.52
C GLN A 126 -3.17 26.12 17.11
N ALA A 127 -2.74 27.31 16.68
CA ALA A 127 -3.63 28.27 16.05
C ALA A 127 -4.16 27.68 14.72
N VAL A 128 -5.49 27.53 14.62
CA VAL A 128 -6.18 27.02 13.42
C VAL A 128 -7.35 27.92 13.04
N ALA A 129 -7.66 27.96 11.74
CA ALA A 129 -8.85 28.64 11.25
C ALA A 129 -10.13 28.04 11.83
N GLN A 130 -11.05 28.89 12.30
CA GLN A 130 -12.37 28.49 12.82
C GLN A 130 -13.38 28.38 11.66
N MET A 131 -13.14 27.42 10.79
CA MET A 131 -13.94 27.18 9.59
C MET A 131 -14.06 25.68 9.36
N GLN A 132 -15.27 25.24 9.01
CA GLN A 132 -15.51 23.84 8.66
C GLN A 132 -14.75 23.45 7.39
N THR A 133 -14.02 22.34 7.47
CA THR A 133 -13.25 21.74 6.38
C THR A 133 -13.72 20.30 6.12
N SER A 134 -13.29 19.71 5.02
CA SER A 134 -13.57 18.31 4.65
C SER A 134 -12.38 17.72 3.88
N PRO A 135 -11.24 17.44 4.58
CA PRO A 135 -10.00 17.12 3.91
C PRO A 135 -10.06 15.81 3.10
N TYR A 136 -9.33 15.80 2.00
CA TYR A 136 -9.22 14.64 1.11
C TYR A 136 -7.78 14.45 0.59
N ALA A 137 -7.49 13.23 0.16
CA ALA A 137 -6.31 12.88 -0.62
C ALA A 137 -6.67 11.87 -1.70
N VAL A 138 -6.09 12.01 -2.88
CA VAL A 138 -6.21 11.12 -4.03
C VAL A 138 -4.81 10.78 -4.50
N ARG A 139 -4.56 9.52 -4.85
CA ARG A 139 -3.28 9.11 -5.41
C ARG A 139 -3.47 8.02 -6.45
N LEU A 140 -2.79 8.16 -7.59
CA LEU A 140 -2.65 7.10 -8.57
C LEU A 140 -1.68 6.04 -8.04
N ILE A 141 -2.07 4.79 -8.19
CA ILE A 141 -1.30 3.61 -7.82
C ILE A 141 -1.33 2.62 -8.98
N PRO A 142 -0.32 1.73 -9.11
CA PRO A 142 -0.38 0.62 -10.06
C PRO A 142 -1.72 -0.11 -10.00
N MET A 143 -2.27 -0.44 -11.18
CA MET A 143 -3.48 -1.24 -11.29
C MET A 143 -3.29 -2.58 -10.54
N ALA A 144 -4.29 -2.98 -9.76
CA ALA A 144 -4.33 -4.28 -9.13
C ALA A 144 -5.74 -4.86 -9.17
N ALA A 145 -5.82 -6.17 -9.39
CA ALA A 145 -7.10 -6.89 -9.48
C ALA A 145 -7.75 -7.11 -8.10
N GLY A 146 -6.94 -7.33 -7.06
CA GLY A 146 -7.45 -7.59 -5.71
C GLY A 146 -8.03 -6.36 -5.01
N ALA A 147 -8.58 -6.56 -3.82
CA ALA A 147 -9.24 -5.51 -3.05
C ALA A 147 -8.23 -4.47 -2.55
N ALA A 148 -8.67 -3.21 -2.41
CA ALA A 148 -7.90 -2.21 -1.70
C ALA A 148 -8.33 -2.17 -0.22
N LYS A 149 -7.36 -2.27 0.68
CA LYS A 149 -7.53 -2.16 2.13
C LYS A 149 -6.85 -0.88 2.59
N PHE A 150 -7.57 -0.03 3.32
CA PHE A 150 -7.03 1.23 3.81
C PHE A 150 -6.58 1.08 5.24
N GLN A 151 -5.35 1.51 5.53
CA GLN A 151 -4.77 1.46 6.86
C GLN A 151 -4.25 2.83 7.25
N ARG A 152 -4.64 3.31 8.42
CA ARG A 152 -4.05 4.50 8.99
C ARG A 152 -2.64 4.18 9.50
N GLU A 153 -1.65 4.91 8.99
CA GLU A 153 -0.27 4.87 9.46
C GLU A 153 -0.06 5.92 10.56
N LYS A 154 0.94 5.67 11.41
CA LYS A 154 1.33 6.57 12.50
C LYS A 154 2.07 7.80 11.98
#